data_AF-O50568-F1
#
_entry.id   AF-O50568-F1
#
_cell.length_a   1.000
_cell.length_b   1.000
_cell.length_c   1.000
_cell.angle_alpha   90.00
_cell.angle_beta   90.00
_cell.angle_gamma   90.00
#
_symmetry.space_group_name_H-M   'P 1'
#
loop_
_entity.id
_entity.type
_entity.pdbx_description
1 polymer ?
#
loop_
_entity_poly.entity_id
_entity_poly.type
_entity_poly.pdbx_seq_one_letter_code
_entity_poly.pdbx_strand_id
1 'polypeptide(L)'
;SFYSEAHLPLLQYLQGFNAEYKGTLVGFKGALNTFEPASNGFIDEGFIKEDIQDGLERAKRTTVDLTNQTNNAMQKVDGIVSLPRLNEEEVIHHVQQANREALETVENLYTFDQQQKEKLGS
;
A
#
# COMPACT_ATOMS: atom_id res chain seq x y z
N SER A 1 29.08 45.05 21.86
CA SER A 1 28.25 45.75 20.84
C SER A 1 26.99 44.94 20.65
N PHE A 2 25.81 45.55 20.69
CA PHE A 2 24.52 44.85 20.62
C PHE A 2 24.40 43.91 19.39
N TYR A 3 25.04 44.28 18.27
CA TYR A 3 25.01 43.51 17.03
C TYR A 3 25.82 42.20 17.07
N SER A 4 27.00 42.20 17.69
CA SER A 4 27.86 41.02 17.74
C SER A 4 27.41 39.99 18.78
N GLU A 5 26.81 40.45 19.88
CA GLU A 5 26.47 39.60 21.03
C GLU A 5 25.04 39.04 20.97
N ALA A 6 24.10 39.75 20.33
CA ALA A 6 22.71 39.30 20.23
C ALA A 6 22.31 38.83 18.82
N HIS A 7 22.70 39.58 17.78
CA HIS A 7 22.23 39.30 16.42
C HIS A 7 23.08 38.24 15.69
N LEU A 8 24.40 38.22 15.91
CA LEU A 8 25.28 37.23 15.28
C LEU A 8 24.94 35.77 15.66
N PRO A 9 24.74 35.43 16.95
CA PRO A 9 24.39 34.06 17.35
C PRO A 9 23.02 33.63 16.83
N LEU A 10 22.05 34.55 16.80
CA LEU A 10 20.72 34.29 16.23
C LEU A 10 20.80 34.00 14.73
N LEU A 11 21.58 34.78 13.98
CA LEU A 11 21.78 34.56 12.54
C LEU A 11 22.48 33.23 12.26
N GLN A 12 23.48 32.86 13.06
CA GLN A 12 24.15 31.56 12.96
C GLN A 12 23.21 30.40 13.28
N TYR A 13 22.39 30.53 14.32
CA TYR A 13 21.34 29.57 14.65
C TYR A 13 20.34 29.42 13.49
N LEU A 14 19.82 30.53 12.94
CA LEU A 14 18.89 30.49 11.82
C LEU A 14 19.49 29.87 10.57
N GLN A 15 20.78 30.12 10.30
CA GLN A 15 21.49 29.49 9.18
C GLN A 15 21.62 27.97 9.38
N GLY A 16 21.98 27.52 10.58
CA GLY A 16 22.06 26.11 10.93
C GLY A 16 20.70 25.42 10.81
N PHE A 17 19.66 25.97 11.43
CA PHE A 17 18.29 25.48 11.36
C PHE A 17 17.79 25.38 9.91
N ASN A 18 18.06 26.38 9.07
CA ASN A 18 17.62 26.38 7.67
C ASN A 18 18.36 25.31 6.84
N ALA A 19 19.64 25.07 7.12
CA ALA A 19 20.42 24.01 6.48
C ALA A 19 19.89 22.61 6.87
N GLU A 20 19.60 22.41 8.15
CA GLU A 20 19.04 21.16 8.69
C GLU A 20 17.65 20.88 8.13
N TYR A 21 16.76 21.87 8.16
CA TYR A 21 15.41 21.77 7.61
C TYR A 21 15.41 21.43 6.11
N LYS A 22 16.30 22.05 5.32
CA LYS A 22 16.48 21.69 3.89
C LYS A 22 16.95 20.25 3.71
N GLY A 23 17.86 19.78 4.55
CA GLY A 23 18.33 18.39 4.55
C GLY A 23 17.18 17.41 4.81
N THR A 24 16.35 17.70 5.81
CA THR A 24 15.14 16.93 6.11
C THR A 24 14.18 16.87 4.94
N LEU A 25 13.91 17.99 4.25
CA LEU A 25 13.03 18.01 3.06
C LEU A 25 13.58 17.20 1.89
N VAL A 26 14.90 17.24 1.66
CA VAL A 26 15.55 16.41 0.63
C VAL A 26 15.43 14.93 0.98
N GLY A 27 15.64 14.55 2.24
CA GLY A 27 15.44 13.19 2.73
C GLY A 27 13.98 12.72 2.59
N PHE A 28 13.03 13.58 2.95
CA PHE A 28 11.60 13.34 2.78
C PHE A 28 11.23 13.07 1.32
N LYS A 29 11.71 13.93 0.40
CA LYS A 29 11.50 13.76 -1.05
C LYS A 29 12.11 12.45 -1.58
N GLY A 30 13.29 12.08 -1.09
CA GLY A 30 13.93 10.82 -1.46
C GLY A 30 13.14 9.61 -0.98
N ALA A 31 12.68 9.63 0.28
CA ALA A 31 11.88 8.56 0.86
C ALA A 31 10.52 8.42 0.15
N LEU A 32 9.86 9.55 -0.17
CA LEU A 32 8.61 9.55 -0.94
C LEU A 32 8.81 8.89 -2.31
N ASN A 33 9.92 9.18 -3.00
CA ASN A 33 10.23 8.58 -4.29
C ASN A 33 10.57 7.07 -4.21
N THR A 34 10.97 6.56 -3.05
CA THR A 34 11.13 5.12 -2.83
C THR A 34 9.79 4.43 -2.59
N PHE A 35 8.86 5.11 -1.92
CA PHE A 35 7.54 4.57 -1.58
C PHE A 35 6.55 4.67 -2.74
N GLU A 36 6.58 5.79 -3.47
CA GLU A 36 5.78 6.07 -4.67
C GLU A 36 6.69 6.70 -5.74
N PRO A 37 7.29 5.89 -6.62
CA PRO A 37 8.25 6.38 -7.62
C PRO A 37 7.59 7.11 -8.79
N ALA A 38 6.26 6.98 -8.98
CA ALA A 38 5.57 7.71 -10.03
C ALA A 38 5.42 9.18 -9.61
N SER A 39 5.89 10.09 -10.47
CA SER A 39 5.82 11.54 -10.20
C SER A 39 4.39 12.10 -10.04
N ASN A 40 3.39 11.34 -10.49
CA ASN A 40 1.96 11.60 -10.36
C ASN A 40 1.23 10.46 -9.62
N GLY A 41 1.99 9.59 -8.93
CA GLY A 41 1.45 8.52 -8.12
C GLY A 41 0.70 9.08 -6.91
N PHE A 42 -0.41 8.45 -6.59
CA PHE A 42 -1.23 8.78 -5.44
C PHE A 42 -1.65 7.49 -4.76
N ILE A 43 -1.30 7.37 -3.49
CA ILE A 43 -1.69 6.22 -2.66
C ILE A 43 -2.99 6.61 -1.96
N ASP A 44 -4.05 5.90 -2.30
CA ASP A 44 -5.34 5.99 -1.64
C ASP A 44 -5.46 4.86 -0.61
N GLU A 45 -5.30 5.21 0.67
CA GLU A 45 -5.42 4.24 1.76
C GLU A 45 -6.82 3.59 1.81
N GLY A 46 -7.88 4.36 1.50
CA GLY A 46 -9.26 3.86 1.48
C GLY A 46 -9.45 2.80 0.40
N PHE A 47 -8.91 3.04 -0.79
CA PHE A 47 -8.91 2.06 -1.88
C PHE A 47 -8.22 0.74 -1.47
N ILE A 48 -7.05 0.83 -0.83
CA ILE A 48 -6.27 -0.36 -0.45
C ILE A 48 -6.98 -1.15 0.67
N LYS A 49 -7.61 -0.47 1.63
CA LYS A 49 -8.26 -1.11 2.78
C LYS A 49 -9.64 -1.65 2.47
N GLU A 50 -10.41 -0.94 1.65
CA GLU A 50 -11.84 -1.22 1.45
C GLU A 50 -12.07 -1.75 0.04
N ASP A 51 -11.74 -0.97 -0.99
CA ASP A 51 -12.11 -1.30 -2.37
C ASP A 51 -11.41 -2.56 -2.91
N ILE A 52 -10.14 -2.77 -2.57
CA ILE A 52 -9.39 -3.98 -2.92
C ILE A 52 -10.01 -5.21 -2.26
N GLN A 53 -10.29 -5.14 -0.95
CA GLN A 53 -10.87 -6.27 -0.21
C GLN A 53 -12.23 -6.66 -0.79
N ASP A 54 -13.07 -5.67 -1.04
CA ASP A 54 -14.38 -5.84 -1.65
C ASP A 54 -14.30 -6.43 -3.06
N GLY A 55 -13.36 -5.95 -3.87
CA GLY A 55 -13.09 -6.46 -5.21
C GLY A 55 -12.66 -7.93 -5.21
N LEU A 56 -11.72 -8.28 -4.33
CA LEU A 56 -11.21 -9.64 -4.17
C LEU A 56 -12.28 -10.61 -3.67
N GLU A 57 -13.12 -10.18 -2.73
CA GLU A 57 -14.25 -10.99 -2.25
C GLU A 57 -15.31 -11.23 -3.33
N ARG A 58 -15.61 -10.21 -4.15
CA ARG A 58 -16.50 -10.37 -5.32
C ARG A 58 -15.94 -11.35 -6.33
N ALA A 59 -14.64 -11.25 -6.64
CA ALA A 59 -13.96 -12.16 -7.55
C ALA A 59 -14.03 -13.61 -7.03
N LYS A 60 -13.69 -13.83 -5.75
CA LYS A 60 -13.80 -15.14 -5.09
C LYS A 60 -15.21 -15.74 -5.22
N ARG A 61 -16.25 -14.98 -4.86
CA ARG A 61 -17.64 -15.45 -4.93
C ARG A 61 -18.05 -15.82 -6.35
N THR A 62 -17.71 -14.97 -7.31
CA THR A 62 -18.02 -15.20 -8.73
C THR A 62 -17.37 -16.49 -9.24
N THR A 63 -16.11 -16.71 -8.90
CA THR A 63 -15.38 -17.93 -9.28
C THR A 63 -15.99 -19.18 -8.65
N VAL A 64 -16.27 -19.15 -7.34
CA VAL A 64 -16.93 -20.28 -6.62
C VAL A 64 -18.27 -20.62 -7.27
N ASP A 65 -19.10 -19.61 -7.55
CA ASP A 65 -20.41 -19.80 -8.16
C ASP A 65 -20.29 -20.40 -9.57
N LEU A 66 -19.35 -19.93 -10.38
CA LEU A 66 -19.13 -20.44 -11.73
C LEU A 66 -18.59 -21.88 -11.71
N THR A 67 -17.66 -22.19 -10.81
CA THR A 67 -17.15 -23.56 -10.60
C THR A 67 -18.29 -24.51 -10.22
N ASN A 68 -19.14 -24.10 -9.27
CA ASN A 68 -20.29 -24.90 -8.86
C ASN A 68 -21.31 -25.09 -9.99
N GLN A 69 -21.65 -24.03 -10.72
CA GLN A 69 -22.55 -24.12 -11.88
C GLN A 69 -22.01 -25.06 -12.96
N THR A 70 -20.72 -24.97 -13.25
CA THR A 70 -20.06 -25.82 -14.25
C THR A 70 -20.03 -27.28 -13.79
N ASN A 71 -19.68 -27.53 -12.53
CA ASN A 71 -19.73 -28.87 -11.95
C ASN A 71 -21.14 -29.48 -12.01
N ASN A 72 -22.18 -28.69 -11.73
CA ASN A 72 -23.58 -29.12 -11.86
C ASN A 72 -23.98 -29.40 -13.31
N ALA A 73 -23.47 -28.63 -14.28
CA ALA A 73 -23.72 -28.87 -15.69
C ALA A 73 -23.02 -30.14 -16.19
N MET A 74 -21.76 -30.37 -15.79
CA MET A 74 -21.01 -31.59 -16.10
C MET A 74 -21.68 -32.84 -15.52
N GLN A 75 -22.25 -32.75 -14.31
CA GLN A 75 -22.97 -33.87 -13.70
C GLN A 75 -24.17 -34.34 -14.55
N LYS A 76 -24.79 -33.47 -15.36
CA LYS A 76 -25.92 -33.85 -16.22
C LYS A 76 -25.51 -34.77 -17.37
N VAL A 77 -24.24 -34.79 -17.76
CA VAL A 77 -23.70 -35.60 -18.87
C VAL A 77 -22.80 -36.73 -18.40
N ASP A 78 -22.66 -36.93 -17.09
CA ASP A 78 -21.77 -37.91 -16.46
C ASP A 78 -22.08 -39.37 -16.88
N GLY A 79 -23.35 -39.66 -17.19
CA GLY A 79 -23.78 -40.96 -17.72
C GLY A 79 -23.34 -41.24 -19.16
N ILE A 80 -22.81 -40.24 -19.87
CA ILE A 80 -22.29 -40.36 -21.26
C ILE A 80 -20.76 -40.35 -21.25
N VAL A 81 -20.16 -39.45 -20.46
CA VAL A 81 -18.71 -39.26 -20.35
C VAL A 81 -18.34 -38.80 -18.94
N SER A 82 -17.35 -39.44 -18.32
CA SER A 82 -16.85 -39.01 -17.02
C SER A 82 -15.91 -37.83 -17.17
N LEU A 83 -16.22 -36.74 -16.44
CA LEU A 83 -15.44 -35.50 -16.44
C LEU A 83 -14.91 -35.20 -15.03
N PRO A 84 -13.64 -34.75 -14.89
CA PRO A 84 -13.12 -34.32 -13.61
C PRO A 84 -13.85 -33.06 -13.12
N ARG A 85 -14.04 -32.93 -11.79
CA ARG A 85 -14.61 -31.71 -11.21
C ARG A 85 -13.59 -30.58 -11.22
N LEU A 86 -14.10 -29.37 -11.45
CA LEU A 86 -13.35 -28.14 -11.30
C LEU A 86 -13.25 -27.77 -9.82
N ASN A 87 -12.13 -27.12 -9.46
CA ASN A 87 -11.93 -26.50 -8.15
C ASN A 87 -11.40 -25.07 -8.31
N GLU A 88 -11.50 -24.29 -7.24
CA GLU A 88 -11.19 -22.87 -7.18
C GLU A 88 -10.09 -22.55 -6.16
N GLU A 89 -9.36 -23.57 -5.68
CA GLU A 89 -8.39 -23.44 -4.58
C GLU A 89 -7.28 -22.42 -4.88
N GLU A 90 -6.76 -22.42 -6.10
CA GLU A 90 -5.73 -21.47 -6.55
C GLU A 90 -6.24 -20.02 -6.51
N VAL A 91 -7.49 -19.79 -6.93
CA VAL A 91 -8.10 -18.46 -6.89
C VAL A 91 -8.30 -17.99 -5.45
N ILE A 92 -8.76 -18.90 -4.56
CA ILE A 92 -8.91 -18.60 -3.13
C ILE A 92 -7.54 -18.27 -2.52
N HIS A 93 -6.50 -19.02 -2.85
CA HIS A 93 -5.14 -18.77 -2.39
C HIS A 93 -4.64 -17.37 -2.82
N HIS A 94 -4.81 -17.01 -4.09
CA HIS A 94 -4.41 -15.69 -4.59
C HIS A 94 -5.21 -14.54 -3.99
N VAL A 95 -6.51 -14.72 -3.74
CA VAL A 95 -7.32 -13.73 -3.02
C VAL A 95 -6.80 -13.52 -1.59
N GLN A 96 -6.45 -14.59 -0.88
CA GLN A 96 -5.88 -14.49 0.45
C GLN A 96 -4.49 -13.82 0.45
N GLN A 97 -3.67 -14.13 -0.55
CA GLN A 97 -2.35 -13.50 -0.71
C GLN A 97 -2.48 -12.00 -0.98
N ALA A 98 -3.32 -11.60 -1.93
CA ALA A 98 -3.54 -10.19 -2.26
C ALA A 98 -4.10 -9.40 -1.06
N ASN A 99 -4.98 -10.01 -0.25
CA ASN A 99 -5.44 -9.39 1.00
C ASN A 99 -4.30 -9.15 2.00
N ARG A 100 -3.34 -10.08 2.11
CA ARG A 100 -2.15 -9.89 2.99
C ARG A 100 -1.25 -8.78 2.46
N GLU A 101 -0.97 -8.76 1.16
CA GLU A 101 -0.15 -7.74 0.52
C GLU A 101 -0.77 -6.33 0.65
N ALA A 102 -2.11 -6.23 0.57
CA ALA A 102 -2.82 -4.97 0.81
C ALA A 102 -2.64 -4.47 2.25
N LEU A 103 -2.77 -5.36 3.25
CA LEU A 103 -2.53 -5.02 4.66
C LEU A 103 -1.08 -4.58 4.91
N GLU A 104 -0.12 -5.31 4.37
CA GLU A 104 1.31 -4.97 4.47
C GLU A 104 1.61 -3.60 3.84
N THR A 105 0.98 -3.28 2.70
CA THR A 105 1.11 -1.97 2.06
C THR A 105 0.62 -0.84 2.96
N VAL A 106 -0.49 -1.03 3.66
CA VAL A 106 -1.04 -0.07 4.63
C VAL A 106 -0.10 0.10 5.83
N GLU A 107 0.45 -1.00 6.37
CA GLU A 107 1.42 -0.95 7.46
C GLU A 107 2.70 -0.21 7.06
N ASN A 108 3.18 -0.44 5.84
CA ASN A 108 4.34 0.25 5.30
C ASN A 108 4.06 1.75 5.11
N LEU A 109 2.83 2.13 4.71
CA LEU A 109 2.40 3.53 4.61
C LEU A 109 2.41 4.20 6.00
N TYR A 110 1.88 3.56 7.04
CA TYR A 110 1.94 4.10 8.40
C TYR A 110 3.37 4.24 8.92
N THR A 111 4.21 3.24 8.66
CA THR A 111 5.62 3.27 9.04
C THR A 111 6.35 4.42 8.36
N PHE A 112 6.09 4.64 7.07
CA PHE A 112 6.63 5.77 6.31
C PHE A 112 6.21 7.10 6.95
N ASP A 113 4.91 7.32 7.17
CA ASP A 113 4.37 8.55 7.76
C ASP A 113 4.97 8.86 9.13
N GLN A 114 5.12 7.84 9.98
CA GLN A 114 5.73 7.99 11.30
C GLN A 114 7.19 8.44 11.18
N GLN A 115 7.99 7.76 10.37
CA GLN A 115 9.41 8.10 10.18
C GLN A 115 9.60 9.51 9.64
N GLN A 116 8.70 9.97 8.76
CA GLN A 116 8.77 11.32 8.23
C GLN A 116 8.37 12.37 9.27
N LYS A 117 7.33 12.11 10.09
CA LYS A 117 6.92 13.00 11.18
C LYS A 117 8.02 13.17 12.23
N GLU A 118 8.70 12.09 12.60
CA GLU A 118 9.82 12.12 13.56
C GLU A 118 10.96 13.02 13.06
N LYS A 119 11.32 12.92 11.77
CA LYS A 119 12.38 13.75 11.16
C LYS A 119 12.03 15.23 11.04
N LEU A 120 10.73 15.56 10.99
CA LEU A 120 10.25 16.94 10.93
C LEU A 120 10.09 17.57 12.32
N GLY A 121 9.98 16.75 13.37
CA GLY A 121 9.80 17.19 14.76
C GLY A 121 11.07 17.21 15.61
N SER A 122 12.16 16.60 15.13
CA SER A 122 13.51 16.69 15.69
C SER A 122 14.21 17.98 15.26
#